data_AF-A0A2T4MWT8-F1
#
_entry.id   AF-A0A2T4MWT8-F1
#
_cell.length_a   1.000
_cell.length_b   1.000
_cell.length_c   1.000
_cell.angle_alpha   90.00
_cell.angle_beta   90.00
_cell.angle_gamma   90.00
#
_symmetry.space_group_name_H-M   'P 1'
#
loop_
_entity.id
_entity.type
_entity.pdbx_description
1 polymer ?
#
loop_
_entity_poly.entity_id
_entity_poly.type
_entity_poly.pdbx_seq_one_letter_code
_entity_poly.pdbx_strand_id
1 'polypeptide(L)'
;MSSTVAYLTVAMFNRYNAAQKSGVEQLKTRMEELGGESGLMETINDKANQTNSYLDENVNWDENNDVFDYKYIDTSGEDEKSLDAAVWDAILNGKEIEETLAEWMKKETPHLVM
;
A
#
# COMPACT_ATOMS: atom_id res chain seq x y z
N MET A 1 -11.60 -8.63 11.31
CA MET A 1 -10.14 -8.48 11.14
C MET A 1 -9.88 -8.68 9.68
N SER A 2 -9.73 -7.57 8.95
CA SER A 2 -9.70 -7.59 7.49
C SER A 2 -8.41 -8.24 6.97
N SER A 3 -8.55 -9.11 5.97
CA SER A 3 -7.43 -9.71 5.25
C SER A 3 -6.57 -8.67 4.52
N THR A 4 -7.09 -7.46 4.29
CA THR A 4 -6.43 -6.35 3.59
C THR A 4 -5.03 -6.05 4.15
N VAL A 5 -4.85 -6.03 5.48
CA VAL A 5 -3.52 -5.79 6.09
C VAL A 5 -2.52 -6.86 5.68
N ALA A 6 -2.92 -8.14 5.71
CA ALA A 6 -2.06 -9.25 5.33
C ALA A 6 -1.70 -9.22 3.84
N TYR A 7 -2.69 -8.97 2.96
CA TYR A 7 -2.46 -8.83 1.52
C TYR A 7 -1.53 -7.66 1.19
N LEU A 8 -1.76 -6.49 1.79
CA LEU A 8 -0.91 -5.32 1.59
C LEU A 8 0.51 -5.57 2.06
N THR A 9 0.68 -6.19 3.23
CA THR A 9 2.01 -6.49 3.77
C THR A 9 2.79 -7.40 2.80
N VAL A 10 2.16 -8.47 2.31
CA VAL A 10 2.78 -9.37 1.32
C VAL A 10 3.12 -8.64 0.02
N ALA A 11 2.20 -7.84 -0.52
CA ALA A 11 2.45 -7.05 -1.73
C ALA A 11 3.62 -6.06 -1.54
N MET A 12 3.69 -5.39 -0.38
CA MET A 12 4.78 -4.46 -0.05
C MET A 12 6.12 -5.18 0.01
N PHE A 13 6.17 -6.38 0.60
CA PHE A 13 7.39 -7.18 0.61
C PHE A 13 7.85 -7.56 -0.80
N ASN A 14 6.93 -7.88 -1.70
CA ASN A 14 7.27 -8.20 -3.08
C ASN A 14 7.82 -6.97 -3.84
N ARG A 15 7.21 -5.80 -3.66
CA ARG A 15 7.72 -4.54 -4.20
C ARG A 15 9.08 -4.14 -3.63
N TYR A 16 9.27 -4.31 -2.32
CA TYR A 16 10.57 -4.14 -1.66
C TYR A 16 11.63 -5.04 -2.29
N ASN A 17 11.36 -6.34 -2.42
CA ASN A 17 12.28 -7.31 -3.01
C ASN A 17 12.61 -6.96 -4.46
N ALA A 18 11.63 -6.51 -5.25
CA ALA A 18 11.84 -6.08 -6.63
C ALA A 18 12.71 -4.81 -6.71
N ALA A 19 12.44 -3.82 -5.84
CA ALA A 19 13.20 -2.58 -5.76
C ALA A 19 14.65 -2.81 -5.29
N GLN A 20 14.87 -3.71 -4.32
CA GLN A 20 16.22 -4.12 -3.90
C GLN A 20 16.99 -4.78 -5.04
N LYS A 21 16.38 -5.76 -5.73
CA LYS A 21 17.01 -6.45 -6.87
C LYS A 21 17.36 -5.48 -8.00
N SER A 22 16.53 -4.48 -8.22
CA SER A 22 16.71 -3.46 -9.27
C SER A 22 17.67 -2.34 -8.85
N GLY A 23 18.10 -2.30 -7.59
CA GLY A 23 19.02 -1.28 -7.09
C GLY A 23 18.42 0.13 -7.08
N VAL A 24 17.11 0.26 -6.82
CA VAL A 24 16.41 1.54 -6.80
C VAL A 24 17.05 2.48 -5.77
N GLU A 25 17.59 3.61 -6.23
CA GLU A 25 18.33 4.52 -5.35
C GLU A 25 17.45 5.13 -4.26
N GLN A 26 16.20 5.45 -4.61
CA GLN A 26 15.23 5.98 -3.66
C GLN A 26 14.95 5.02 -2.50
N LEU A 27 14.97 3.71 -2.73
CA LEU A 27 14.82 2.73 -1.66
C LEU A 27 15.96 2.83 -0.65
N LYS A 28 17.21 3.03 -1.12
CA LYS A 28 18.36 3.20 -0.22
C LYS A 28 18.22 4.46 0.62
N THR A 29 17.92 5.59 -0.01
CA THR A 29 17.68 6.86 0.69
C THR A 29 16.59 6.69 1.74
N ARG A 30 15.47 6.06 1.37
CA ARG A 30 14.36 5.86 2.30
C ARG A 30 14.71 4.94 3.47
N MET A 31 15.47 3.86 3.22
CA MET A 31 15.96 3.01 4.30
C MET A 31 16.89 3.78 5.24
N GLU A 32 17.79 4.63 4.73
CA GLU A 32 18.68 5.45 5.57
C GLU A 32 17.88 6.42 6.46
N GLU A 33 16.87 7.08 5.91
CA GLU A 33 15.98 7.98 6.67
C GLU A 33 15.21 7.27 7.79
N LEU A 34 14.79 6.02 7.53
CA LEU A 34 14.00 5.23 8.47
C LEU A 34 14.85 4.42 9.46
N GLY A 35 16.18 4.58 9.47
CA GLY A 35 17.04 3.84 10.40
C GLY A 35 17.36 2.40 9.97
N GLY A 36 17.28 2.12 8.68
CA GLY A 36 17.64 0.86 8.04
C GLY A 36 16.44 0.01 7.63
N GLU A 37 16.73 -1.24 7.27
CA GLU A 37 15.72 -2.21 6.83
C GLU A 37 14.63 -2.44 7.89
N SER A 38 15.00 -2.55 9.17
CA SER A 38 14.02 -2.75 10.25
C SER A 38 12.99 -1.63 10.34
N GLY A 39 13.42 -0.37 10.20
CA GLY A 39 12.50 0.77 10.23
C GLY A 39 11.63 0.86 8.99
N LEU A 40 12.15 0.44 7.83
CA LEU A 40 11.32 0.28 6.63
C LEU A 40 10.23 -0.79 6.83
N MET A 41 10.56 -1.94 7.42
CA MET A 41 9.60 -3.01 7.67
C MET A 41 8.51 -2.61 8.69
N GLU A 42 8.90 -1.89 9.74
CA GLU A 42 7.94 -1.30 10.68
C GLU A 42 7.00 -0.32 9.96
N THR A 43 7.57 0.57 9.12
CA THR A 43 6.80 1.51 8.30
C THR A 43 5.84 0.81 7.34
N ILE A 44 6.24 -0.29 6.71
CA ILE A 44 5.36 -1.10 5.84
C ILE A 44 4.14 -1.59 6.63
N ASN A 45 4.36 -2.17 7.81
CA ASN A 45 3.28 -2.68 8.64
C ASN A 45 2.36 -1.55 9.14
N ASP A 46 2.94 -0.42 9.55
CA ASP A 46 2.18 0.74 9.99
C ASP A 46 1.31 1.31 8.86
N LYS A 47 1.86 1.43 7.64
CA LYS A 47 1.12 1.93 6.48
C LYS A 47 0.06 0.95 6.00
N ALA A 48 0.29 -0.36 6.11
CA ALA A 48 -0.74 -1.36 5.84
C ALA A 48 -1.91 -1.23 6.84
N ASN A 49 -1.64 -1.02 8.13
CA ASN A 49 -2.67 -0.80 9.14
C ASN A 49 -3.42 0.52 8.92
N GLN A 50 -2.71 1.61 8.65
CA GLN A 50 -3.33 2.92 8.32
C GLN A 50 -4.21 2.82 7.08
N THR A 51 -3.77 2.09 6.06
CA THR A 51 -4.57 1.85 4.86
C THR A 51 -5.84 1.09 5.18
N ASN A 52 -5.77 0.05 6.00
CA ASN A 52 -6.97 -0.69 6.41
C ASN A 52 -7.96 0.21 7.17
N SER A 53 -7.48 0.98 8.15
CA SER A 53 -8.33 1.92 8.89
C SER A 53 -8.99 2.96 7.98
N TYR A 54 -8.24 3.50 7.02
CA TYR A 54 -8.79 4.44 6.05
C TYR A 54 -9.89 3.81 5.19
N LEU A 55 -9.69 2.57 4.71
CA LEU A 55 -10.70 1.88 3.90
C LEU A 55 -11.93 1.51 4.74
N ASP A 56 -11.76 1.11 6.00
CA ASP A 56 -12.86 0.89 6.95
C ASP A 56 -13.75 2.13 7.11
N GLU A 57 -13.18 3.33 6.98
CA GLU A 57 -13.89 4.61 7.10
C GLU A 57 -14.44 5.17 5.79
N ASN A 58 -13.96 4.72 4.63
CA ASN A 58 -14.25 5.36 3.33
C ASN A 58 -14.86 4.42 2.29
N VAL A 59 -14.83 3.10 2.51
CA VAL A 59 -15.41 2.09 1.61
C VAL A 59 -16.75 1.61 2.14
N ASN A 60 -17.75 1.56 1.26
CA ASN A 60 -18.98 0.82 1.55
C ASN A 60 -18.74 -0.70 1.39
N TRP A 61 -18.49 -1.37 2.52
CA TRP A 61 -18.15 -2.80 2.54
C TRP A 61 -19.32 -3.73 2.24
N ASP A 62 -20.57 -3.32 2.46
CA ASP A 62 -21.75 -4.16 2.22
C ASP A 62 -21.84 -4.61 0.75
N GLU A 63 -21.26 -3.81 -0.16
CA GLU A 63 -21.23 -4.10 -1.60
C GLU A 63 -19.89 -4.68 -2.09
N ASN A 64 -18.85 -4.74 -1.25
CA ASN A 64 -17.46 -4.94 -1.69
C ASN A 64 -16.61 -5.94 -0.88
N ASN A 65 -17.15 -6.50 0.22
CA ASN A 65 -16.41 -7.28 1.22
C ASN A 65 -15.64 -8.50 0.65
N ASP A 66 -16.19 -9.20 -0.35
CA ASP A 66 -15.64 -10.50 -0.77
C ASP A 66 -14.59 -10.43 -1.89
N VAL A 67 -14.42 -9.28 -2.54
CA VAL A 67 -13.59 -9.17 -3.76
C VAL A 67 -12.56 -8.06 -3.73
N PHE A 68 -12.59 -7.19 -2.72
CA PHE A 68 -11.73 -6.00 -2.67
C PHE A 68 -10.24 -6.36 -2.77
N ASP A 69 -9.76 -7.21 -1.87
CA ASP A 69 -8.33 -7.54 -1.78
C ASP A 69 -7.81 -8.14 -3.10
N TYR A 70 -8.53 -9.11 -3.66
CA TYR A 70 -8.15 -9.76 -4.91
C TYR A 70 -8.20 -8.82 -6.13
N LYS A 71 -9.07 -7.80 -6.10
CA LYS A 71 -9.29 -6.91 -7.23
C LYS A 71 -8.34 -5.73 -7.23
N TYR A 72 -7.94 -5.25 -6.05
CA TYR A 72 -7.19 -4.00 -5.92
C TYR A 72 -5.83 -4.15 -5.28
N ILE A 73 -5.48 -5.30 -4.69
CA ILE A 73 -4.14 -5.58 -4.19
C ILE A 73 -3.47 -6.58 -5.12
N ASP A 74 -2.43 -6.13 -5.80
CA ASP A 74 -1.57 -6.97 -6.62
C ASP A 74 -0.40 -7.51 -5.81
N THR A 75 -0.56 -8.75 -5.35
CA THR A 75 0.52 -9.43 -4.63
C THR A 75 1.69 -9.82 -5.52
N SER A 76 1.61 -9.73 -6.85
CA SER A 76 2.77 -9.93 -7.73
C SER A 76 3.70 -8.71 -7.76
N GLY A 77 3.15 -7.51 -7.52
CA GLY A 77 3.89 -6.24 -7.51
C GLY A 77 4.18 -5.68 -8.91
N GLU A 78 3.39 -6.05 -9.91
CA GLU A 78 3.56 -5.68 -11.32
C GLU A 78 2.54 -4.61 -11.78
N ASP A 79 1.36 -4.55 -11.15
CA ASP A 79 0.32 -3.58 -11.50
C ASP A 79 0.59 -2.23 -10.83
N GLU A 80 0.88 -1.19 -11.61
CA GLU A 80 1.15 0.16 -11.11
C GLU A 80 -0.11 0.95 -10.72
N LYS A 81 -1.31 0.39 -10.95
CA LYS A 81 -2.58 1.01 -10.55
C LYS A 81 -3.18 0.38 -9.29
N SER A 82 -2.58 -0.68 -8.77
CA SER A 82 -3.08 -1.35 -7.60
C SER A 82 -2.92 -0.48 -6.34
N LEU A 83 -3.70 -0.79 -5.32
CA LEU A 83 -3.63 -0.13 -4.01
C LEU A 83 -2.22 -0.26 -3.41
N ASP A 84 -1.61 -1.43 -3.51
CA ASP A 84 -0.26 -1.65 -3.04
C ASP A 84 0.77 -0.79 -3.80
N ALA A 85 0.59 -0.54 -5.10
CA ALA A 85 1.46 0.41 -5.82
C ALA A 85 1.40 1.82 -5.23
N ALA A 86 0.20 2.30 -4.92
CA ALA A 86 -0.01 3.62 -4.32
C ALA A 86 0.60 3.70 -2.91
N VAL A 87 0.37 2.68 -2.06
CA VAL A 87 0.95 2.60 -0.71
C VAL A 87 2.48 2.54 -0.77
N TRP A 88 3.03 1.77 -1.71
CA TRP A 88 4.47 1.65 -1.91
C TRP A 88 5.10 2.97 -2.34
N ASP A 89 4.48 3.68 -3.29
CA ASP A 89 4.90 5.02 -3.70
C ASP A 89 4.89 6.00 -2.52
N ALA A 90 3.85 5.95 -1.67
CA ALA A 90 3.80 6.77 -0.46
C ALA A 90 4.95 6.46 0.51
N ILE A 91 5.26 5.18 0.72
CA ILE A 91 6.38 4.77 1.57
C ILE A 91 7.71 5.28 1.01
N LEU A 92 7.99 5.05 -0.28
CA LEU A 92 9.24 5.42 -0.92
C LEU A 92 9.47 6.94 -0.97
N ASN A 93 8.39 7.71 -1.12
CA ASN A 93 8.46 9.17 -1.23
C ASN A 93 8.19 9.88 0.11
N GLY A 94 7.93 9.13 1.19
CA GLY A 94 7.57 9.71 2.49
C GLY A 94 6.31 10.57 2.45
N LYS A 95 5.32 10.20 1.62
CA LYS A 95 4.06 10.92 1.47
C LYS A 95 3.07 10.56 2.58
N GLU A 96 2.13 11.46 2.82
CA GLU A 96 0.98 11.18 3.67
C GLU A 96 0.08 10.13 3.02
N ILE A 97 -0.29 9.12 3.82
CA ILE A 97 -0.99 7.95 3.30
C ILE A 97 -2.45 8.28 2.97
N GLU A 98 -3.11 9.07 3.81
CA GLU A 98 -4.52 9.43 3.63
C GLU A 98 -4.74 10.21 2.33
N GLU A 99 -3.86 11.17 2.02
CA GLU A 99 -3.91 11.93 0.76
C GLU A 99 -3.69 11.01 -0.43
N THR A 100 -2.69 10.12 -0.34
CA THR A 100 -2.38 9.15 -1.40
C THR A 100 -3.57 8.22 -1.66
N LEU A 101 -4.22 7.73 -0.59
CA LEU A 101 -5.38 6.85 -0.69
C LEU A 101 -6.61 7.57 -1.24
N ALA A 102 -6.85 8.82 -0.83
CA ALA A 102 -7.94 9.63 -1.37
C ALA A 102 -7.79 9.86 -2.88
N GLU A 103 -6.58 10.17 -3.33
CA GLU A 103 -6.26 10.34 -4.75
C GLU A 103 -6.42 9.04 -5.54
N TRP A 104 -5.90 7.94 -5.00
CA TRP A 104 -6.03 6.62 -5.61
C TRP A 104 -7.49 6.20 -5.72
N MET A 105 -8.28 6.34 -4.64
CA MET A 105 -9.71 5.98 -4.64
C MET A 105 -10.49 6.79 -5.65
N LYS A 106 -10.26 8.11 -5.72
CA LYS A 106 -10.91 8.98 -6.70
C LYS A 106 -10.62 8.58 -8.15
N LYS A 107 -9.42 8.08 -8.43
CA LYS A 107 -8.96 7.78 -9.78
C LYS A 107 -9.28 6.36 -10.23
N GLU A 108 -8.98 5.37 -9.38
CA GLU A 108 -9.00 3.96 -9.75
C GLU A 108 -10.25 3.23 -9.21
N THR A 109 -10.87 3.75 -8.13
CA THR A 109 -12.03 3.13 -7.49
C THR A 109 -13.17 4.09 -7.10
N PRO A 110 -13.60 5.03 -7.98
CA PRO A 110 -14.58 6.06 -7.61
C PRO A 110 -15.95 5.51 -7.20
N HIS A 111 -16.27 4.27 -7.59
CA HIS A 111 -17.50 3.57 -7.21
C HIS A 111 -17.46 2.96 -5.81
N LEU A 112 -16.31 2.99 -5.12
CA LEU A 112 -16.17 2.44 -3.75
C LEU A 112 -16.34 3.48 -2.65
N VAL A 113 -16.24 4.76 -3.00
CA VAL A 113 -16.29 5.88 -2.05
C VAL A 113 -17.72 6.05 -1.52
N MET A 114 -17.87 6.14 -0.19
CA MET A 114 -19.14 6.46 0.47
C MET A 114 -19.68 7.86 0.16
#